data_AF-A0A3F2S115-F1
#
_entry.id   AF-A0A3F2S115-F1
#
_cell.length_a   1.000
_cell.length_b   1.000
_cell.length_c   1.000
_cell.angle_alpha   90.00
_cell.angle_beta   90.00
_cell.angle_gamma   90.00
#
_symmetry.space_group_name_H-M   'P 1'
#
loop_
_entity.id
_entity.type
_entity.pdbx_description
1 polymer ?
#
loop_
_entity_poly.entity_id
_entity_poly.type
_entity_poly.pdbx_seq_one_letter_code
_entity_poly.pdbx_strand_id
1 'polypeptide(L)'
;MGSTPTKSSTEEVAVSTPRRLAHWDSKREKCANCELIYLKTLSQHLGFCSVDCKSNMTYLEKVNRTIRAMKDAVDERQQHQEQAARAEPAAYQELHQVEEPIAKQPREASPKLVRCCAVFVKQFVSRAFD
;
A
#
# COMPACT_ATOMS: atom_id res chain seq x y z
N MET A 1 14.15 -12.42 65.72
CA MET A 1 12.84 -12.68 65.09
C MET A 1 12.03 -11.40 65.15
N GLY A 2 11.47 -10.95 64.03
CA GLY A 2 10.62 -9.76 63.97
C GLY A 2 10.65 -9.10 62.60
N SER A 3 9.81 -9.59 61.68
CA SER A 3 9.51 -8.96 60.41
C SER A 3 8.56 -7.76 60.61
N THR A 4 8.64 -6.74 59.76
CA THR A 4 7.47 -6.29 58.97
C THR A 4 7.88 -5.37 57.82
N PRO A 5 7.10 -5.35 56.72
CA PRO A 5 7.40 -4.67 55.47
C PRO A 5 6.72 -3.31 55.38
N THR A 6 7.31 -2.36 54.66
CA THR A 6 6.61 -1.12 54.30
C THR A 6 6.43 -1.07 52.78
N LYS A 7 5.18 -1.34 52.39
CA LYS A 7 4.62 -1.11 51.07
C LYS A 7 4.12 0.34 51.07
N SER A 8 4.60 1.19 50.17
CA SER A 8 3.93 2.46 49.87
C SER A 8 3.74 2.59 48.37
N SER A 9 2.47 2.73 48.00
CA SER A 9 1.91 2.90 46.68
C SER A 9 2.38 4.18 45.99
N THR A 10 2.48 4.07 44.66
CA THR A 10 1.88 4.96 43.65
C THR A 10 1.98 6.47 43.88
N GLU A 11 2.83 7.10 43.07
CA GLU A 11 2.49 8.24 42.21
C GLU A 11 3.68 8.45 41.24
N GLU A 12 3.55 7.93 40.01
CA GLU A 12 4.49 8.18 38.93
C GLU A 12 4.31 9.63 38.42
N VAL A 13 4.86 10.58 39.18
CA VAL A 13 5.19 11.88 38.61
C VAL A 13 6.51 11.69 37.90
N ALA A 14 6.45 11.50 36.58
CA ALA A 14 7.61 11.62 35.71
C ALA A 14 8.12 13.07 35.75
N VAL A 15 8.81 13.42 36.84
CA VAL A 15 9.66 14.59 36.94
C VAL A 15 10.70 14.40 35.86
N SER A 16 10.51 15.10 34.74
CA SER A 16 11.50 15.23 33.69
C SER A 16 12.68 16.01 34.26
N THR A 17 13.55 15.31 34.97
CA THR A 17 14.84 15.83 35.38
C THR A 17 15.56 16.31 34.11
N PRO A 18 16.16 17.52 34.12
CA PRO A 18 16.92 17.99 32.98
C PRO A 18 18.03 16.98 32.70
N ARG A 19 17.88 16.20 31.62
CA ARG A 19 18.96 15.32 31.17
C ARG A 19 20.16 16.22 30.91
N ARG A 20 21.20 16.07 31.73
CA ARG A 20 22.50 16.69 31.47
C ARG A 20 23.01 16.07 30.17
N LEU A 21 22.78 16.77 29.07
CA LEU A 21 23.28 16.40 27.76
C LEU A 21 24.81 16.41 27.84
N ALA A 22 25.42 15.27 27.55
CA ALA A 22 26.87 15.23 27.47
C ALA A 22 27.30 16.09 26.28
N HIS A 23 28.42 16.79 26.38
CA HIS A 23 28.89 17.65 25.29
C HIS A 23 29.01 16.90 23.95
N TRP A 24 29.33 15.60 23.99
CA TRP A 24 29.41 14.75 22.80
C TRP A 24 28.07 14.37 22.19
N ASP A 25 26.94 14.49 22.91
CA ASP A 25 25.59 14.22 22.37
C ASP A 25 25.27 15.15 21.20
N SER A 26 25.78 16.38 21.21
CA SER A 26 25.61 17.35 20.12
C SER A 26 26.15 16.85 18.78
N LYS A 27 27.15 15.96 18.80
CA LYS A 27 27.83 15.39 17.63
C LYS A 27 27.15 14.13 17.11
N ARG A 28 26.16 13.59 17.84
CA ARG A 28 25.45 12.38 17.48
C ARG A 28 24.04 12.69 16.99
N GLU A 29 23.52 11.80 16.18
CA GLU A 29 22.15 11.86 15.65
C GLU A 29 21.63 10.43 15.42
N LYS A 30 20.31 10.24 15.45
CA LYS A 30 19.67 8.96 15.08
C LYS A 30 19.41 8.93 13.58
N CYS A 31 19.79 7.84 12.92
CA CYS A 31 19.46 7.61 11.51
C CYS A 31 17.96 7.40 11.34
N ALA A 32 17.35 8.05 10.36
CA ALA A 32 15.92 7.92 10.05
C ALA A 32 15.56 6.55 9.44
N ASN A 33 16.54 5.81 8.89
CA ASN A 33 16.31 4.47 8.33
C ASN A 33 16.45 3.37 9.38
N CYS A 34 17.66 3.17 9.90
CA CYS A 34 17.97 2.04 10.77
C CYS A 34 17.89 2.36 12.26
N GLU A 35 17.54 3.61 12.62
CA GLU A 35 17.42 4.10 14.01
C GLU A 35 18.71 4.05 14.84
N LEU A 36 19.83 3.65 14.23
CA LEU A 36 21.14 3.62 14.86
C LEU A 36 21.70 5.03 15.03
N ILE A 37 22.47 5.20 16.10
CA ILE A 37 23.18 6.45 16.38
C ILE A 37 24.41 6.55 15.48
N TYR A 38 24.57 7.69 14.82
CA TYR A 38 25.72 8.00 13.99
C TYR A 38 26.34 9.34 14.39
N LEU A 39 27.61 9.54 14.02
CA LEU A 39 28.28 10.84 14.17
C LEU A 39 27.95 11.71 12.98
N LYS A 40 27.45 12.93 13.23
CA LYS A 40 27.07 13.89 12.19
C LYS A 40 28.21 14.17 11.21
N THR A 41 29.45 14.19 11.70
CA THR A 41 30.66 14.47 10.90
C THR A 41 31.03 13.35 9.92
N LEU A 42 30.53 12.12 10.13
CA LEU A 42 30.83 10.99 9.26
C LEU A 42 29.76 10.79 8.17
N SER A 43 28.62 11.46 8.28
CA SER A 43 27.58 11.38 7.27
C SER A 43 27.65 12.54 6.29
N GLN A 44 27.47 12.22 5.01
CA GLN A 44 27.26 13.21 3.96
C GLN A 44 25.82 13.75 3.92
N HIS A 45 24.88 13.07 4.57
CA HIS A 45 23.45 13.41 4.51
C HIS A 45 22.85 13.58 5.90
N LEU A 46 22.20 14.73 6.10
CA LEU A 46 21.42 15.00 7.31
C LEU A 46 20.33 13.92 7.49
N GLY A 47 20.18 13.41 8.70
CA GLY A 47 19.19 12.38 9.04
C GLY A 47 19.59 10.94 8.71
N PHE A 48 20.73 10.66 8.06
CA PHE A 48 21.09 9.30 7.66
C PHE A 48 22.52 8.96 8.02
N CYS A 49 22.80 7.71 8.42
CA CYS A 49 24.17 7.30 8.76
C CYS A 49 25.08 7.08 7.54
N SER A 50 24.50 6.90 6.34
CA SER A 50 25.24 6.70 5.10
C SER A 50 24.39 7.07 3.88
N VAL A 51 25.04 7.17 2.71
CA VAL A 51 24.36 7.32 1.42
C VAL A 51 23.43 6.13 1.15
N ASP A 52 23.87 4.92 1.49
CA ASP A 52 23.09 3.70 1.30
C ASP A 52 21.83 3.66 2.18
N CYS A 53 21.93 4.13 3.43
CA CYS A 53 20.75 4.22 4.30
C CYS A 53 19.71 5.20 3.76
N LYS A 54 20.16 6.32 3.15
CA LYS A 54 19.24 7.29 2.53
C LYS A 54 18.56 6.69 1.30
N SER A 55 19.34 6.10 0.39
CA SER A 55 18.80 5.53 -0.84
C SER A 55 17.86 4.36 -0.56
N ASN A 56 18.19 3.49 0.40
CA ASN A 56 17.35 2.37 0.81
C ASN A 56 15.99 2.85 1.36
N MET A 57 15.98 3.88 2.21
CA MET A 57 14.71 4.43 2.72
C MET A 57 13.85 4.98 1.59
N THR A 58 14.47 5.80 0.73
CA THR A 58 13.77 6.42 -0.41
C THR A 58 13.23 5.37 -1.38
N TYR A 59 13.96 4.29 -1.58
CA TYR A 59 13.52 3.15 -2.40
C TYR A 59 12.29 2.47 -1.77
N LEU A 60 12.36 2.10 -0.50
CA LEU A 60 11.25 1.43 0.20
C LEU A 60 10.00 2.30 0.22
N GLU A 61 10.14 3.61 0.41
CA GLU A 61 9.01 4.53 0.30
C GLU A 61 8.33 4.49 -1.08
N LYS A 62 9.12 4.51 -2.17
CA LYS A 62 8.59 4.45 -3.53
C LYS A 62 7.88 3.13 -3.80
N VAL A 63 8.49 2.01 -3.40
CA VAL A 63 7.89 0.68 -3.56
C VAL A 63 6.58 0.59 -2.77
N ASN A 64 6.57 1.05 -1.52
CA ASN A 64 5.38 1.03 -0.67
C ASN A 64 4.25 1.91 -1.24
N ARG A 65 4.57 3.10 -1.77
CA ARG A 65 3.58 3.96 -2.44
C ARG A 65 3.00 3.27 -3.68
N THR A 66 3.84 2.62 -4.47
CA THR A 66 3.41 1.90 -5.69
C THR A 66 2.49 0.73 -5.33
N ILE A 67 2.85 -0.06 -4.32
CA ILE A 67 2.03 -1.19 -3.84
C ILE A 67 0.66 -0.70 -3.38
N ARG A 68 0.59 0.40 -2.62
CA ARG A 68 -0.68 0.98 -2.18
C ARG A 68 -1.52 1.44 -3.35
N ALA A 69 -0.96 2.22 -4.28
CA ALA A 69 -1.68 2.68 -5.46
C ALA A 69 -2.22 1.52 -6.31
N MET A 70 -1.45 0.43 -6.45
CA MET A 70 -1.91 -0.77 -7.15
C MET A 70 -3.05 -1.48 -6.42
N LYS A 71 -2.95 -1.59 -5.09
CA LYS A 71 -4.01 -2.16 -4.27
C LYS A 71 -5.29 -1.34 -4.39
N ASP A 72 -5.19 -0.03 -4.24
CA ASP A 72 -6.33 0.89 -4.29
C ASP A 72 -7.04 0.80 -5.66
N ALA A 73 -6.28 0.74 -6.76
CA ALA A 73 -6.85 0.58 -8.10
C ALA A 73 -7.57 -0.78 -8.31
N VAL A 74 -7.10 -1.85 -7.66
CA VAL A 74 -7.78 -3.16 -7.70
C VAL A 74 -9.07 -3.11 -6.88
N ASP A 75 -9.01 -2.52 -5.68
CA ASP A 75 -10.15 -2.39 -4.78
C ASP A 75 -11.27 -1.53 -5.43
N GLU A 76 -10.93 -0.40 -6.06
CA GLU A 76 -11.86 0.45 -6.82
C GLU A 76 -12.53 -0.32 -7.97
N ARG A 77 -11.75 -1.10 -8.73
CA ARG A 77 -12.26 -1.91 -9.83
C ARG A 77 -13.22 -2.99 -9.34
N GLN A 78 -12.94 -3.60 -8.18
CA GLN A 78 -13.80 -4.61 -7.59
C GLN A 78 -15.13 -3.99 -7.13
N GLN A 79 -15.09 -2.84 -6.45
CA GLN A 79 -16.30 -2.14 -6.02
C GLN A 79 -17.20 -1.75 -7.21
N HIS A 80 -16.60 -1.28 -8.32
CA HIS A 80 -17.37 -0.97 -9.52
C HIS A 80 -18.03 -2.20 -10.16
N GLN A 81 -17.36 -3.36 -10.15
CA GLN A 81 -17.95 -4.62 -10.62
C GLN A 81 -19.08 -5.09 -9.73
N GLU A 82 -18.92 -5.01 -8.41
CA GLU A 82 -19.97 -5.38 -7.45
C GLU A 82 -21.20 -4.47 -7.56
N GLN A 83 -20.99 -3.16 -7.75
CA GLN A 83 -22.08 -2.21 -7.99
C GLN A 83 -22.78 -2.47 -9.34
N ALA A 84 -22.03 -2.75 -10.40
CA ALA A 84 -22.60 -3.12 -11.70
C ALA A 84 -23.41 -4.42 -11.63
N ALA A 85 -22.91 -5.42 -10.90
CA ALA A 85 -23.61 -6.69 -10.68
C ALA A 85 -24.88 -6.52 -9.84
N ARG A 86 -24.93 -5.54 -8.93
CA ARG A 86 -26.11 -5.23 -8.11
C ARG A 86 -27.14 -4.34 -8.79
N ALA A 87 -26.74 -3.57 -9.80
CA ALA A 87 -27.62 -2.69 -10.57
C ALA A 87 -28.39 -3.40 -11.72
N GLU A 88 -28.12 -4.69 -11.97
CA GLU A 88 -28.88 -5.51 -12.92
C GLU A 88 -30.00 -6.27 -12.19
N PRO A 89 -31.16 -5.61 -11.97
CA PRO A 89 -32.42 -6.30 -12.22
C PRO A 89 -33.48 -5.31 -12.74
N ALA A 90 -33.63 -5.12 -14.06
CA ALA A 90 -34.86 -4.51 -14.62
C ALA A 90 -35.00 -4.49 -16.16
N ALA A 91 -34.01 -4.86 -16.97
CA ALA A 91 -34.10 -4.63 -18.42
C ALA A 91 -34.49 -5.85 -19.28
N TYR A 92 -34.88 -6.98 -18.68
CA TYR A 92 -35.21 -8.22 -19.41
C TYR A 92 -36.67 -8.67 -19.30
N GLN A 93 -37.62 -7.81 -18.92
CA GLN A 93 -39.03 -8.23 -18.75
C GLN A 93 -40.01 -7.77 -19.84
N GLU A 94 -39.56 -7.07 -20.89
CA GLU A 94 -40.46 -6.52 -21.92
C GLU A 94 -40.18 -7.00 -23.36
N LEU A 95 -39.76 -8.27 -23.56
CA LEU A 95 -39.69 -8.86 -24.91
C LEU A 95 -40.22 -10.29 -25.03
N HIS A 96 -40.86 -10.84 -23.99
CA HIS A 96 -41.27 -12.26 -23.93
C HIS A 96 -42.79 -12.50 -23.92
N GLN A 97 -43.56 -11.74 -24.73
CA GLN A 97 -44.96 -12.08 -25.03
C GLN A 97 -45.32 -11.78 -26.49
N VAL A 98 -44.80 -12.56 -27.45
CA VAL A 98 -45.56 -12.97 -28.64
C VAL A 98 -45.16 -14.40 -29.00
N GLU A 99 -46.15 -15.27 -29.06
CA GLU A 99 -46.07 -16.73 -29.23
C GLU A 99 -45.42 -17.23 -30.55
N GLU A 100 -44.80 -18.40 -30.45
CA GLU A 100 -44.47 -19.39 -31.50
C GLU A 100 -45.75 -19.96 -32.19
N PRO A 101 -45.71 -20.86 -33.23
CA PRO A 101 -44.59 -21.64 -33.77
C PRO A 101 -44.49 -21.73 -35.32
N ILE A 102 -43.38 -22.31 -35.83
CA ILE A 102 -43.34 -23.41 -36.84
C ILE A 102 -41.88 -23.70 -37.26
N ALA A 103 -41.38 -24.83 -36.73
CA ALA A 103 -40.53 -25.87 -37.33
C ALA A 103 -39.46 -25.52 -38.40
N LYS A 104 -38.17 -25.72 -38.04
CA LYS A 104 -37.27 -26.83 -38.49
C LYS A 104 -35.79 -26.49 -38.24
N GLN A 105 -35.08 -27.45 -37.62
CA GLN A 105 -33.63 -27.56 -37.41
C GLN A 105 -32.89 -28.03 -38.71
N PRO A 106 -31.54 -28.22 -38.81
CA PRO A 106 -30.41 -27.96 -37.86
C PRO A 106 -29.03 -27.51 -38.48
N ARG A 107 -27.99 -27.37 -37.60
CA ARG A 107 -26.50 -27.44 -37.80
C ARG A 107 -25.81 -26.18 -38.39
N GLU A 108 -24.60 -25.70 -38.03
CA GLU A 108 -23.36 -26.25 -37.43
C GLU A 108 -22.61 -25.22 -36.53
N ALA A 109 -21.61 -25.70 -35.78
CA ALA A 109 -20.74 -24.96 -34.87
C ALA A 109 -19.55 -24.24 -35.54
N SER A 110 -19.10 -23.10 -34.97
CA SER A 110 -17.68 -22.83 -34.64
C SER A 110 -17.43 -21.41 -34.09
N PRO A 111 -16.56 -21.23 -33.08
CA PRO A 111 -16.22 -19.93 -32.50
C PRO A 111 -14.97 -19.32 -33.17
N LYS A 112 -15.02 -18.04 -33.56
CA LYS A 112 -13.82 -17.27 -33.92
C LYS A 112 -13.35 -16.44 -32.73
N LEU A 113 -12.36 -17.01 -32.05
CA LEU A 113 -11.40 -16.37 -31.17
C LEU A 113 -10.74 -15.17 -31.89
N VAL A 114 -10.98 -13.93 -31.41
CA VAL A 114 -10.20 -12.77 -31.86
C VAL A 114 -9.48 -12.15 -30.66
N ARG A 115 -8.21 -12.53 -30.57
CA ARG A 115 -7.11 -11.87 -29.86
C ARG A 115 -7.20 -10.34 -29.94
N CYS A 116 -7.30 -9.67 -28.80
CA CYS A 116 -7.08 -8.21 -28.70
C CYS A 116 -6.43 -7.78 -27.36
N CYS A 117 -5.37 -8.46 -26.90
CA CYS A 117 -4.60 -8.00 -25.72
C CYS A 117 -3.14 -7.59 -26.01
N ALA A 118 -2.65 -7.65 -27.25
CA ALA A 118 -1.22 -7.41 -27.51
C ALA A 118 -0.84 -5.94 -27.81
N VAL A 119 -1.79 -5.00 -27.86
CA VAL A 119 -1.50 -3.60 -28.23
C VAL A 119 -1.28 -2.69 -27.01
N PHE A 120 -1.81 -3.03 -25.83
CA PHE A 120 -1.81 -2.10 -24.70
C PHE A 120 -0.46 -2.00 -23.96
N VAL A 121 0.39 -3.03 -24.03
CA VAL A 121 1.65 -3.07 -23.25
C VAL A 121 2.71 -2.11 -23.83
N LYS A 122 2.73 -1.87 -25.14
CA LYS A 122 3.75 -1.00 -25.76
C LYS A 122 3.50 0.49 -25.52
N GLN A 123 2.26 0.91 -25.27
CA GLN A 123 1.95 2.34 -25.11
C GLN A 123 2.18 2.85 -23.68
N PHE A 124 2.23 1.95 -22.69
CA PHE A 124 2.41 2.34 -21.29
C PHE A 124 3.88 2.57 -20.91
N VAL A 125 4.82 1.83 -21.53
CA VAL A 125 6.26 1.93 -21.20
C VAL A 125 6.88 3.26 -21.67
N SER A 126 6.35 3.89 -22.72
CA SER A 126 6.90 5.15 -23.23
C SER A 126 6.46 6.41 -22.49
N ARG A 127 5.54 6.33 -21.51
CA ARG A 127 5.09 7.47 -20.69
C ARG A 127 5.62 7.47 -19.25
N ALA A 128 6.43 6.48 -18.88
CA ALA A 128 6.96 6.34 -17.54
C ALA A 128 8.40 6.90 -17.36
N PHE A 129 8.97 7.49 -18.41
CA PHE A 129 10.37 7.98 -18.45
C PHE A 129 10.51 9.38 -19.09
N ASP A 130 9.55 10.27 -18.83
CA ASP A 130 9.73 11.74 -18.93
C ASP A 130 9.36 12.37 -17.58
#